data_AF-A0A9P7V0R2-F1
#
_entry.id   AF-A0A9P7V0R2-F1
#
_cell.length_a   1.000
_cell.length_b   1.000
_cell.length_c   1.000
_cell.angle_alpha   90.00
_cell.angle_beta   90.00
_cell.angle_gamma   90.00
#
_symmetry.space_group_name_H-M   'P 1'
#
loop_
_entity.id
_entity.type
_entity.pdbx_description
1 polymer ?
#
loop_
_entity_poly.entity_id
_entity_poly.type
_entity_poly.pdbx_seq_one_letter_code
_entity_poly.pdbx_strand_id
1 'polypeptide(L)'
;MKVYIAAVAGYIPHEMVKALSSFTHLCYIARKNEINTHDLDQFYQYLQAYHKYRAAFITYGTRETISLPRQHSLVHYEESIRQFGSPNGLCSSITESKHIKAVKEPW
;
A
#
# COMPACT_ATOMS: atom_id res chain seq x y z
N MET A 1 -5.65 -9.16 -1.35
CA MET A 1 -4.88 -8.74 -0.16
C MET A 1 -5.62 -8.94 1.15
N LYS A 2 -6.95 -8.67 1.28
CA LYS A 2 -7.65 -8.90 2.56
C LYS A 2 -7.57 -10.34 3.10
N VAL A 3 -7.54 -11.33 2.22
CA VAL A 3 -7.37 -12.76 2.57
C VAL A 3 -6.06 -13.04 3.31
N TYR A 4 -4.99 -12.29 3.02
CA TYR A 4 -3.68 -12.49 3.64
C TYR A 4 -3.65 -12.12 5.12
N ILE A 5 -4.40 -11.08 5.54
CA ILE A 5 -4.41 -10.62 6.93
C ILE A 5 -4.95 -11.73 7.86
N ALA A 6 -6.03 -12.40 7.44
CA ALA A 6 -6.61 -13.50 8.20
C ALA A 6 -5.65 -14.69 8.31
N ALA A 7 -4.84 -14.94 7.28
CA ALA A 7 -3.87 -16.05 7.26
C ALA A 7 -2.70 -15.84 8.22
N VAL A 8 -2.33 -14.59 8.54
CA VAL A 8 -1.22 -14.28 9.45
C VAL A 8 -1.68 -13.93 10.87
N ALA A 9 -2.97 -13.64 11.05
CA ALA A 9 -3.53 -13.33 12.35
C ALA A 9 -3.34 -14.51 13.32
N GLY A 10 -2.79 -14.24 14.50
CA GLY A 10 -2.45 -15.27 15.51
C GLY A 10 -1.09 -15.92 15.33
N TYR A 11 -0.42 -15.76 14.18
CA TYR A 11 0.92 -16.29 13.92
C TYR A 11 2.04 -15.26 14.07
N ILE A 12 1.70 -13.97 13.97
CA ILE A 12 2.65 -12.86 14.12
C ILE A 12 2.17 -11.89 15.21
N PRO A 13 3.07 -11.06 15.79
CA PRO A 13 2.70 -10.03 16.74
C PRO A 13 1.54 -9.16 16.25
N HIS A 14 0.65 -8.82 17.17
CA HIS A 14 -0.58 -8.10 16.87
C HIS A 14 -0.32 -6.73 16.22
N GLU A 15 0.76 -6.05 16.60
CA GLU A 15 1.20 -4.79 16.01
C GLU A 15 1.58 -4.95 14.54
N MET A 16 2.24 -6.06 14.16
CA MET A 16 2.54 -6.33 12.76
C MET A 16 1.25 -6.57 11.97
N VAL A 17 0.28 -7.31 12.53
CA VAL A 17 -1.04 -7.48 11.90
C VAL A 17 -1.72 -6.12 11.68
N LYS A 18 -1.67 -5.22 12.66
CA LYS A 18 -2.18 -3.86 12.54
C LYS A 18 -1.47 -3.08 11.44
N ALA A 19 -0.14 -3.15 11.36
CA ALA A 19 0.62 -2.49 10.30
C ALA A 19 0.20 -2.99 8.91
N LEU A 20 0.10 -4.32 8.73
CA LEU A 20 -0.34 -4.93 7.48
C LEU A 20 -1.77 -4.55 7.12
N SER A 21 -2.66 -4.49 8.11
CA SER A 21 -4.05 -4.05 7.94
C SER A 21 -4.13 -2.60 7.48
N SER A 22 -3.50 -1.67 8.22
CA SER A 22 -3.47 -0.25 7.87
C SER A 22 -2.89 -0.01 6.48
N PHE A 23 -1.78 -0.68 6.14
CA PHE A 23 -1.19 -0.62 4.80
C PHE A 23 -2.14 -1.14 3.72
N THR A 24 -2.83 -2.25 3.99
CA THR A 24 -3.79 -2.82 3.05
C THR A 24 -4.95 -1.85 2.81
N HIS A 25 -5.50 -1.23 3.85
CA HIS A 25 -6.55 -0.22 3.75
C HIS A 25 -6.10 0.99 2.91
N LEU A 26 -4.92 1.52 3.19
CA LEU A 26 -4.26 2.55 2.38
C LEU A 26 -4.24 2.20 0.89
N CYS A 27 -3.74 1.00 0.55
CA CYS A 27 -3.69 0.54 -0.84
C CYS A 27 -5.07 0.39 -1.48
N TYR A 28 -6.12 0.08 -0.72
CA TYR A 28 -7.47 0.02 -1.26
C TYR A 28 -8.02 1.41 -1.56
N ILE A 29 -7.77 2.40 -0.70
CA ILE A 29 -8.19 3.79 -0.95
C ILE A 29 -7.47 4.35 -2.18
N ALA A 30 -6.15 4.19 -2.27
CA ALA A 30 -5.34 4.65 -3.41
C ALA A 30 -5.77 4.06 -4.78
N ARG A 31 -6.53 2.95 -4.78
CA ARG A 31 -6.98 2.24 -5.97
C ARG A 31 -8.46 2.46 -6.30
N LYS A 32 -9.19 3.28 -5.53
CA LYS A 32 -10.58 3.59 -5.85
C LYS A 32 -10.67 4.34 -7.18
N ASN A 33 -11.73 4.09 -7.94
CA ASN A 33 -11.94 4.78 -9.21
C ASN A 33 -12.13 6.30 -9.04
N GLU A 34 -12.77 6.68 -7.93
CA GLU A 34 -12.98 8.04 -7.50
C GLU A 34 -12.54 8.16 -6.04
N ILE A 35 -11.90 9.28 -5.68
CA ILE A 35 -11.39 9.55 -4.34
C ILE A 35 -11.91 10.93 -3.94
N ASN A 36 -12.73 10.99 -2.90
CA ASN A 36 -13.23 12.24 -2.35
C ASN A 36 -12.43 12.68 -1.12
N THR A 37 -12.81 13.81 -0.52
CA THR A 37 -12.14 14.35 0.68
C THR A 37 -12.20 13.39 1.87
N HIS A 38 -13.32 12.72 2.09
CA HIS A 38 -13.46 11.71 3.15
C HIS A 38 -12.51 10.53 2.95
N ASP A 39 -12.33 10.09 1.71
CA ASP A 39 -11.37 9.03 1.39
C ASP A 39 -9.93 9.46 1.67
N LEU A 40 -9.56 10.71 1.38
CA LEU A 40 -8.25 11.26 1.71
C LEU A 40 -8.02 11.37 3.22
N ASP A 41 -9.03 11.78 3.98
CA ASP A 41 -8.95 11.81 5.45
C ASP A 41 -8.72 10.40 6.01
N GLN A 42 -9.43 9.40 5.48
CA GLN A 42 -9.21 8.00 5.84
C GLN A 42 -7.81 7.52 5.42
N PHE A 43 -7.35 7.87 4.22
CA PHE A 43 -6.01 7.56 3.74
C PHE A 43 -4.95 8.05 4.74
N TYR A 44 -5.06 9.30 5.17
CA TYR A 44 -4.15 9.91 6.12
C TYR A 44 -4.17 9.21 7.49
N GLN A 45 -5.35 8.87 8.01
CA GLN A 45 -5.48 8.11 9.27
C GLN A 45 -4.80 6.74 9.19
N TYR A 46 -5.00 6.01 8.09
CA TYR A 46 -4.35 4.71 7.89
C TYR A 46 -2.84 4.84 7.67
N LEU A 47 -2.36 5.93 7.06
CA LEU A 47 -0.93 6.21 6.93
C LEU A 47 -0.27 6.44 8.29
N GLN A 48 -0.90 7.24 9.16
CA GLN A 48 -0.41 7.44 10.51
C GLN A 48 -0.39 6.14 11.31
N ALA A 49 -1.47 5.34 11.23
CA ALA A 49 -1.54 4.04 11.87
C ALA A 49 -0.45 3.09 11.35
N TYR A 50 -0.23 3.05 10.04
CA TYR A 50 0.83 2.26 9.43
C TYR A 50 2.21 2.68 9.94
N HIS A 51 2.52 3.98 9.95
CA HIS A 51 3.78 4.50 10.46
C HIS A 51 4.02 4.20 11.93
N LYS A 52 2.96 4.23 12.75
CA LYS A 52 3.00 3.85 14.16
C LYS A 52 3.33 2.36 14.32
N TYR A 53 2.59 1.49 13.64
CA TYR A 53 2.68 0.05 13.87
C TYR A 53 3.84 -0.63 13.14
N ARG A 54 4.36 -0.06 12.03
CA ARG A 54 5.49 -0.66 11.30
C ARG A 54 6.78 -0.71 12.12
N ALA A 55 6.90 0.07 13.20
CA ALA A 55 8.01 -0.02 14.13
C ALA A 55 8.16 -1.43 14.73
N ALA A 56 7.05 -2.18 14.85
CA ALA A 56 7.07 -3.57 15.31
C ALA A 56 7.98 -4.47 14.46
N PHE A 57 8.12 -4.21 13.16
CA PHE A 57 9.04 -4.98 12.31
C PHE A 57 10.50 -4.83 12.74
N ILE A 58 10.87 -3.69 13.34
CA ILE A 58 12.20 -3.50 13.94
C ILE A 58 12.24 -4.12 15.33
N THR A 59 11.24 -3.84 16.16
CA THR A 59 11.17 -4.32 17.56
C THR A 59 11.31 -5.84 17.66
N TYR A 60 10.67 -6.60 16.76
CA TYR A 60 10.73 -8.06 16.75
C TYR A 60 11.84 -8.62 15.84
N GLY A 61 12.77 -7.78 15.38
CA GLY A 61 13.96 -8.20 14.63
C GLY A 61 13.70 -8.66 13.19
N THR A 62 12.49 -8.48 12.64
CA THR A 62 12.19 -8.82 11.24
C THR A 62 12.94 -7.93 10.25
N ARG A 63 13.27 -6.69 10.65
CA ARG A 63 14.03 -5.73 9.85
C ARG A 63 14.95 -4.90 10.73
N GLU A 64 16.11 -4.52 10.19
CA GLU A 64 16.99 -3.55 10.84
C GLU A 64 16.53 -2.10 10.61
N THR A 65 15.98 -1.81 9.43
CA THR A 65 15.52 -0.46 9.05
C THR A 65 14.21 -0.49 8.25
N ILE A 66 13.47 0.63 8.26
CA ILE A 66 12.17 0.79 7.59
C ILE A 66 12.14 1.94 6.57
N SER A 67 13.32 2.41 6.14
CA SER A 67 13.45 3.49 5.13
C SER A 67 13.40 2.94 3.70
N LEU A 68 12.33 2.20 3.37
CA LEU A 68 12.14 1.67 2.03
C LEU A 68 11.58 2.76 1.10
N PRO A 69 12.14 2.98 -0.11
CA PRO A 69 11.66 4.00 -1.04
C PRO A 69 10.16 3.93 -1.33
N ARG A 70 9.62 2.72 -1.50
CA ARG A 70 8.18 2.49 -1.75
C ARG A 70 7.29 2.73 -0.53
N GLN A 71 7.83 2.66 0.69
CA GLN A 71 7.09 3.05 1.88
C GLN A 71 7.13 4.56 2.06
N HIS A 72 8.27 5.19 1.76
CA HIS A 72 8.38 6.65 1.79
C HIS A 72 7.43 7.31 0.81
N SER A 73 7.27 6.77 -0.41
CA SER A 73 6.37 7.34 -1.41
C SER A 73 4.93 7.51 -0.94
N LEU A 74 4.47 6.74 0.05
CA LEU A 74 3.10 6.81 0.58
C LEU A 74 2.72 8.21 1.10
N VAL A 75 3.68 8.99 1.61
CA VAL A 75 3.40 10.34 2.14
C VAL A 75 3.03 11.34 1.04
N HIS A 76 3.40 11.05 -0.21
CA HIS A 76 3.14 11.93 -1.36
C HIS A 76 1.84 11.59 -2.08
N TYR A 77 1.15 10.51 -1.71
CA TYR A 77 -0.06 10.08 -2.42
C TYR A 77 -1.20 11.07 -2.27
N GLU A 78 -1.44 11.61 -1.06
CA GLU A 78 -2.54 12.56 -0.85
C GLU A 78 -2.35 13.80 -1.75
N GLU A 79 -1.17 14.40 -1.70
CA GLU A 79 -0.85 15.56 -2.54
C GLU A 79 -0.99 15.23 -4.03
N SER A 80 -0.46 14.07 -4.46
CA SER A 80 -0.55 13.63 -5.85
C SER A 80 -2.01 13.44 -6.29
N ILE A 81 -2.86 12.84 -5.45
CA ILE A 81 -4.28 12.63 -5.76
C ILE A 81 -5.01 13.97 -5.85
N ARG A 82 -4.69 14.95 -5.00
CA ARG A 82 -5.28 16.29 -5.07
C ARG A 82 -4.88 17.04 -6.34
N GLN A 83 -3.65 16.85 -6.81
CA GLN A 83 -3.13 17.54 -8.01
C GLN A 83 -3.55 16.86 -9.31
N PHE A 84 -3.60 15.53 -9.34
CA PHE A 84 -3.73 14.75 -10.58
C PHE A 84 -4.97 13.83 -10.63
N GLY A 85 -5.73 13.77 -9.54
CA GLY A 85 -6.89 12.89 -9.41
C GLY A 85 -6.54 11.43 -9.10
N SER A 86 -7.56 10.58 -9.09
CA SER A 86 -7.38 9.14 -8.95
C SER A 86 -6.79 8.52 -10.23
N PRO A 87 -5.92 7.50 -10.12
CA PRO A 87 -5.48 6.70 -11.27
C PRO A 87 -6.63 5.93 -11.97
N ASN A 88 -7.84 5.90 -11.41
CA ASN A 88 -8.99 5.17 -11.93
C ASN A 88 -8.69 3.68 -12.18
N GLY A 89 -7.97 3.04 -11.24
CA GLY A 89 -7.53 1.65 -11.35
C GLY A 89 -6.42 1.38 -12.37
N LEU A 90 -5.91 2.40 -13.09
CA LEU A 90 -4.79 2.26 -14.00
C LEU A 90 -3.46 2.17 -13.23
N CYS A 91 -2.57 1.28 -13.68
CA CYS A 91 -1.18 1.28 -13.26
C CYS A 91 -0.29 0.66 -14.35
N SER A 92 1.02 0.62 -14.11
CA SER A 92 2.00 0.07 -15.06
C SER A 92 1.83 -1.42 -15.36
N SER A 93 0.95 -2.13 -14.66
CA SER A 93 0.63 -3.53 -15.00
C SER A 93 0.00 -3.65 -16.40
N ILE A 94 -0.73 -2.64 -16.86
CA ILE A 94 -1.38 -2.64 -18.19
C ILE A 94 -0.32 -2.64 -19.28
N THR A 95 0.69 -1.78 -19.15
CA THR A 95 1.80 -1.71 -20.11
C THR A 95 2.72 -2.92 -19.98
N GLU A 96 3.01 -3.39 -18.76
CA GLU A 96 3.82 -4.59 -18.55
C GLU A 96 3.15 -5.85 -19.12
N SER A 97 1.82 -5.98 -19.03
CA SER A 97 1.09 -7.11 -19.63
C SER A 97 1.26 -7.16 -21.15
N LYS A 98 1.25 -6.00 -21.82
CA LYS A 98 1.53 -5.92 -23.26
C LYS A 98 3.00 -6.14 -23.57
N HIS A 99 3.91 -5.66 -22.73
CA HIS A 99 5.35 -5.85 -22.86
C HIS A 99 5.73 -7.34 -22.82
N ILE A 100 5.11 -8.14 -21.93
CA ILE A 100 5.33 -9.60 -21.89
C ILE A 100 5.02 -10.22 -23.26
N LYS A 101 3.83 -9.97 -23.81
CA LYS A 101 3.44 -10.53 -25.12
C LYS A 101 4.32 -10.02 -26.26
N ALA A 102 4.74 -8.76 -26.23
CA ALA A 102 5.51 -8.16 -27.31
C ALA A 102 7.00 -8.53 -27.28
N VAL A 103 7.58 -8.76 -26.10
CA VAL A 103 9.04 -8.89 -25.92
C VAL A 103 9.45 -10.25 -25.35
N LYS A 104 8.66 -10.83 -24.45
CA LYS A 104 9.01 -12.08 -23.75
C LYS A 104 8.38 -13.33 -24.39
N GLU A 105 7.27 -13.17 -25.10
CA GLU A 105 6.57 -14.24 -25.82
C GLU A 105 6.39 -13.88 -27.31
N PRO A 106 7.47 -13.70 -28.09
CA PRO A 106 7.37 -13.15 -29.43
C PRO A 106 6.82 -14.17 -30.45
N TRP A 107 6.83 -15.47 -30.11
CA TRP A 107 6.29 -16.59 -30.88
C TRP A 107 5.68 -17.65 -29.97
#